data_AF-A0A948FRQ7-F1
#
_entry.id   AF-A0A948FRQ7-F1
#
_cell.length_a   1.000
_cell.length_b   1.000
_cell.length_c   1.000
_cell.angle_alpha   90.00
_cell.angle_beta   90.00
_cell.angle_gamma   90.00
#
_symmetry.space_group_name_H-M   'P 1'
#
loop_
_entity.id
_entity.type
_entity.pdbx_description
1 polymer ?
#
loop_
_entity_poly.entity_id
_entity_poly.type
_entity_poly.pdbx_seq_one_letter_code
_entity_poly.pdbx_strand_id
1 'polypeptide(L)'
;MKLALSESQSMLRDTVARLFADEATPERLRAAEATGVDQALWDKLVELGIIGIRSVAPQDGGMTLFDAVIVAEEAGRTVAPVPLIEAIVATGLLHRAGAPDALLSAVDGGAPATIALKPVEPGTSQVVLGGSSAHVVVALEGNELIAFTGLGAARVPGLSVVDEGEVGGEGAGDLAGGQDAPADGSGGCGHAPTVVHPTWRCPAGRRRRIIRPVGPTCHDTARRMTTL
;
A
#
# COMPACT_ATOMS: atom_id res chain seq x y z
N MET A 1 20.22 30.91 -13.74
CA MET A 1 19.33 29.89 -13.14
C MET A 1 18.13 30.60 -12.56
N LYS A 2 16.90 30.26 -12.99
CA LYS A 2 15.68 30.89 -12.50
C LYS A 2 15.08 29.97 -11.44
N LEU A 3 15.27 30.33 -10.17
CA LEU A 3 14.79 29.58 -8.99
C LEU A 3 13.37 29.99 -8.57
N ALA A 4 12.73 30.89 -9.31
CA ALA A 4 11.39 31.34 -9.01
C ALA A 4 10.37 30.26 -9.38
N LEU A 5 9.43 30.02 -8.46
CA LEU A 5 8.26 29.18 -8.70
C LEU A 5 7.42 29.75 -9.85
N SER A 6 6.77 28.87 -10.62
CA SER A 6 5.69 29.29 -11.50
C SER A 6 4.50 29.82 -10.69
N GLU A 7 3.54 30.47 -11.37
CA GLU A 7 2.31 30.92 -10.73
C GLU A 7 1.52 29.74 -10.15
N SER A 8 1.35 28.67 -10.93
CA SER A 8 0.68 27.44 -10.48
C SER A 8 1.39 26.79 -9.28
N GLN A 9 2.73 26.78 -9.28
CA GLN A 9 3.52 26.28 -8.15
C GLN A 9 3.39 27.15 -6.90
N SER A 10 3.30 28.47 -7.08
CA SER A 10 3.06 29.41 -5.98
C SER A 10 1.67 29.20 -5.39
N MET A 11 0.65 29.01 -6.23
CA MET A 11 -0.72 28.69 -5.79
C MET A 11 -0.79 27.35 -5.05
N LEU A 12 -0.09 26.32 -5.55
CA LEU A 12 0.02 25.04 -4.87
C LEU A 12 0.63 25.22 -3.48
N ARG A 13 1.82 25.85 -3.41
CA ARG A 13 2.52 26.14 -2.15
C ARG A 13 1.59 26.86 -1.17
N ASP A 14 0.95 27.95 -1.59
CA ASP A 14 0.11 28.76 -0.71
C ASP A 14 -1.14 27.99 -0.22
N THR A 15 -1.64 27.06 -1.04
CA THR A 15 -2.76 26.18 -0.67
C THR A 15 -2.34 25.17 0.39
N VAL A 16 -1.25 24.43 0.14
CA VAL A 16 -0.79 23.38 1.07
C VAL A 16 -0.18 23.97 2.35
N ALA A 17 0.52 25.11 2.25
CA ALA A 17 1.06 25.83 3.41
C ALA A 17 -0.06 26.25 4.38
N ARG A 18 -1.17 26.79 3.85
CA ARG A 18 -2.33 27.17 4.67
C ARG A 18 -3.02 25.95 5.28
N LEU A 19 -3.24 24.89 4.49
CA LEU A 19 -3.79 23.64 5.02
C LEU A 19 -2.95 23.12 6.20
N PHE A 20 -1.63 23.02 6.03
CA PHE A 20 -0.76 22.51 7.07
C PHE A 20 -0.67 23.46 8.27
N ALA A 21 -0.71 24.78 8.06
CA ALA A 21 -0.76 25.73 9.18
C ALA A 21 -2.04 25.57 10.03
N ASP A 22 -3.18 25.29 9.40
CA ASP A 22 -4.46 25.14 10.07
C ASP A 22 -4.63 23.75 10.71
N GLU A 23 -4.05 22.71 10.11
CA GLU A 23 -4.35 21.30 10.43
C GLU A 23 -3.18 20.50 11.02
N ALA A 24 -1.95 21.00 10.97
CA ALA A 24 -0.77 20.36 11.60
C ALA A 24 -0.28 21.17 12.81
N THR A 25 -1.18 21.44 13.76
CA THR A 25 -0.84 22.16 14.99
C THR A 25 -0.16 21.25 16.02
N PRO A 26 0.60 21.79 17.00
CA PRO A 26 1.21 20.99 18.06
C PRO A 26 0.22 20.13 18.86
N GLU A 27 -1.01 20.61 19.05
CA GLU A 27 -2.08 19.88 19.73
C GLU A 27 -2.50 18.64 18.94
N ARG A 28 -2.61 18.78 17.61
CA ARG A 28 -2.98 17.68 16.72
C ARG A 28 -1.86 16.67 16.56
N LEU A 29 -0.61 17.13 16.48
CA LEU A 29 0.57 16.26 16.51
C LEU A 29 0.58 15.41 17.78
N ARG A 30 0.40 16.01 18.95
CA ARG A 30 0.31 15.27 20.23
C ARG A 30 -0.86 14.28 20.26
N ALA A 31 -2.02 14.66 19.72
CA ALA A 31 -3.17 13.76 19.64
C ALA A 31 -2.90 12.56 18.71
N ALA A 32 -2.15 12.77 17.62
CA ALA A 32 -1.77 11.75 16.67
C ALA A 32 -0.67 10.82 17.18
N GLU A 33 0.06 11.14 18.25
CA GLU A 33 1.13 10.27 18.79
C GLU A 33 0.65 8.85 19.10
N ALA A 34 -0.59 8.69 19.58
CA ALA A 34 -1.16 7.39 19.92
C ALA A 34 -1.45 6.51 18.69
N THR A 35 -1.90 7.12 17.59
CA THR A 35 -2.29 6.43 16.36
C THR A 35 -1.16 6.40 15.32
N GLY A 36 -0.21 7.32 15.42
CA GLY A 36 0.84 7.62 14.45
C GLY A 36 0.39 8.52 13.29
N VAL A 37 -0.92 8.72 13.12
CA VAL A 37 -1.51 9.44 11.98
C VAL A 37 -2.70 10.28 12.43
N ASP A 38 -2.76 11.52 11.97
CA ASP A 38 -3.95 12.36 12.03
C ASP A 38 -4.86 12.06 10.84
N GLN A 39 -5.92 11.28 11.09
CA GLN A 39 -6.84 10.84 10.05
C GLN A 39 -7.58 12.02 9.39
N ALA A 40 -7.94 13.06 10.14
CA ALA A 40 -8.69 14.18 9.58
C ALA A 40 -7.82 15.05 8.67
N LEU A 41 -6.52 15.17 8.95
CA LEU A 41 -5.57 15.79 8.01
C LEU A 41 -5.36 14.90 6.78
N TRP A 42 -5.24 13.58 6.97
CA TRP A 42 -5.10 12.62 5.87
C TRP A 42 -6.27 12.72 4.89
N ASP A 43 -7.51 12.70 5.37
CA ASP A 43 -8.71 12.78 4.54
C ASP A 43 -8.74 14.06 3.70
N LYS A 44 -8.34 15.21 4.28
CA LYS A 44 -8.22 16.48 3.54
C LYS A 44 -7.18 16.42 2.43
N LEU A 45 -6.06 15.74 2.65
CA LEU A 45 -5.02 15.57 1.62
C LEU A 45 -5.50 14.67 0.48
N VAL A 46 -6.30 13.63 0.80
CA VAL A 46 -6.96 12.77 -0.19
C VAL A 46 -7.97 13.57 -1.02
N GLU A 47 -8.84 14.36 -0.37
CA GLU A 47 -9.82 15.22 -1.04
C GLU A 47 -9.17 16.24 -1.98
N LEU A 48 -8.00 16.79 -1.59
CA LEU A 48 -7.23 17.70 -2.44
C LEU A 48 -6.45 17.02 -3.56
N GLY A 49 -6.46 15.68 -3.63
CA GLY A 49 -5.72 14.91 -4.62
C GLY A 49 -4.21 14.89 -4.41
N ILE A 50 -3.73 15.30 -3.23
CA ILE A 50 -2.30 15.40 -2.92
C ILE A 50 -1.64 14.02 -2.91
N ILE A 51 -2.33 12.99 -2.42
CA ILE A 51 -1.80 11.61 -2.41
C ILE A 51 -1.53 11.09 -3.83
N GLY A 52 -2.40 11.46 -4.78
CA GLY A 52 -2.30 11.12 -6.19
C GLY A 52 -1.50 12.10 -7.04
N ILE A 53 -0.74 13.02 -6.43
CA ILE A 53 -0.02 14.09 -7.17
C ILE A 53 0.97 13.55 -8.21
N ARG A 54 1.40 12.28 -8.07
CA ARG A 54 2.29 11.59 -9.02
C ARG A 54 1.63 10.41 -9.74
N SER A 55 0.31 10.28 -9.69
CA SER A 55 -0.45 9.23 -10.39
C SER A 55 -0.44 9.42 -11.91
N VAL A 56 -0.47 10.67 -12.39
CA VAL A 56 -0.42 11.00 -13.82
C VAL A 56 0.94 11.55 -14.18
N ALA A 57 1.49 11.16 -15.32
CA ALA A 57 2.77 11.66 -15.77
C ALA A 57 2.65 13.13 -16.27
N PRO A 58 3.70 13.96 -16.13
CA PRO A 58 3.61 15.38 -16.51
C PRO A 58 3.29 15.61 -17.99
N GLN A 59 3.75 14.72 -18.88
CA GLN A 59 3.43 14.80 -20.31
C GLN A 59 1.94 14.54 -20.62
N ASP A 60 1.22 13.90 -19.69
CA ASP A 60 -0.20 13.56 -19.80
C ASP A 60 -1.07 14.52 -18.98
N GLY A 61 -0.52 15.69 -18.60
CA GLY A 61 -1.22 16.71 -17.83
C GLY A 61 -1.16 16.53 -16.31
N GLY A 62 -0.35 15.60 -15.81
CA GLY A 62 -0.10 15.41 -14.38
C GLY A 62 0.81 16.47 -13.76
N MET A 63 0.92 16.46 -12.43
CA MET A 63 1.83 17.34 -11.69
C MET A 63 3.25 16.79 -11.70
N THR A 64 4.25 17.65 -11.57
CA THR A 64 5.67 17.30 -11.66
C THR A 64 6.22 16.76 -10.34
N LEU A 65 7.43 16.17 -10.38
CA LEU A 65 8.18 15.85 -9.17
C LEU A 65 8.44 17.10 -8.31
N PHE A 66 8.67 18.25 -8.95
CA PHE A 66 8.92 19.50 -8.22
C PHE A 66 7.67 19.98 -7.48
N ASP A 67 6.49 19.76 -8.03
CA ASP A 67 5.24 20.07 -7.33
C ASP A 67 5.06 19.18 -6.09
N ALA A 68 5.42 17.90 -6.16
CA ALA A 68 5.45 17.02 -4.99
C ALA A 68 6.50 17.47 -3.95
N VAL A 69 7.65 18.02 -4.38
CA VAL A 69 8.66 18.59 -3.48
C VAL A 69 8.12 19.81 -2.74
N ILE A 70 7.34 20.68 -3.40
CA ILE A 70 6.70 21.83 -2.75
C ILE A 70 5.76 21.34 -1.63
N VAL A 71 4.94 20.33 -1.92
CA VAL A 71 4.06 19.73 -0.91
C VAL A 71 4.88 19.14 0.25
N ALA A 72 5.95 18.41 -0.05
CA ALA A 72 6.83 17.82 0.95
C ALA A 72 7.52 18.86 1.84
N GLU A 73 7.93 19.99 1.26
CA GLU A 73 8.54 21.11 2.00
C GLU A 73 7.56 21.69 3.01
N GLU A 74 6.33 21.98 2.59
CA GLU A 74 5.32 22.55 3.49
C GLU A 74 4.85 21.55 4.56
N ALA A 75 4.74 20.27 4.22
CA ALA A 75 4.47 19.22 5.20
C ALA A 75 5.58 19.10 6.25
N GLY A 76 6.85 19.16 5.81
CA GLY A 76 8.01 19.14 6.71
C GLY A 76 8.14 20.39 7.58
N ARG A 77 7.73 21.55 7.05
CA ARG A 77 7.74 22.85 7.76
C ARG A 77 6.88 22.84 9.02
N THR A 78 5.78 22.08 9.02
CA THR A 78 4.85 21.95 10.15
C THR A 78 4.96 20.61 10.88
N VAL A 79 5.80 19.69 10.40
CA VAL A 79 5.90 18.31 10.91
C VAL A 79 4.53 17.61 10.85
N ALA A 80 3.90 17.67 9.67
CA ALA A 80 2.57 17.11 9.44
C ALA A 80 2.49 15.63 9.88
N PRO A 81 1.57 15.24 10.80
CA PRO A 81 1.48 13.90 11.34
C PRO A 81 0.75 12.92 10.40
N VAL A 82 1.29 12.73 9.20
CA VAL A 82 0.72 11.87 8.14
C VAL A 82 1.83 11.15 7.33
N PRO A 83 1.57 9.93 6.81
CA PRO A 83 2.53 9.17 6.02
C PRO A 83 2.60 9.65 4.56
N LEU A 84 2.89 10.95 4.37
CA LEU A 84 2.66 11.64 3.09
C LEU A 84 3.63 11.22 1.99
N ILE A 85 4.93 11.17 2.30
CA ILE A 85 5.97 11.01 1.28
C ILE A 85 5.94 9.59 0.74
N GLU A 86 5.91 8.60 1.63
CA GLU A 86 5.79 7.20 1.27
C GLU A 86 4.53 6.94 0.45
N ALA A 87 3.41 7.57 0.77
CA ALA A 87 2.17 7.42 0.01
C ALA A 87 2.25 8.02 -1.39
N ILE A 88 2.76 9.25 -1.54
CA ILE A 88 2.94 9.88 -2.86
C ILE A 88 3.84 8.99 -3.75
N VAL A 89 4.91 8.44 -3.18
CA VAL A 89 5.86 7.61 -3.93
C VAL A 89 5.21 6.25 -4.27
N ALA A 90 4.55 5.60 -3.32
CA ALA A 90 3.91 4.29 -3.51
C ALA A 90 2.77 4.38 -4.53
N THR A 91 1.87 5.34 -4.38
CA THR A 91 0.76 5.58 -5.31
C THR A 91 1.29 5.87 -6.71
N GLY A 92 2.26 6.79 -6.85
CA GLY A 92 2.86 7.08 -8.15
C GLY A 92 3.59 5.87 -8.76
N LEU A 93 4.18 5.00 -7.94
CA LEU A 93 4.82 3.77 -8.40
C LEU A 93 3.80 2.75 -8.91
N LEU A 94 2.69 2.55 -8.19
CA LEU A 94 1.60 1.66 -8.59
C LEU A 94 0.98 2.09 -9.92
N HIS A 95 0.72 3.38 -10.09
CA HIS A 95 0.23 3.93 -11.36
C HIS A 95 1.22 3.70 -12.50
N ARG A 96 2.52 3.99 -12.30
CA ARG A 96 3.55 3.74 -13.32
C ARG A 96 3.75 2.26 -13.65
N ALA A 97 3.53 1.38 -12.69
CA ALA A 97 3.63 -0.07 -12.88
C ALA A 97 2.39 -0.66 -13.57
N GLY A 98 1.31 0.13 -13.75
CA GLY A 98 0.06 -0.38 -14.30
C GLY A 98 -0.62 -1.37 -13.37
N ALA A 99 -0.64 -1.08 -12.06
CA ALA A 99 -1.25 -1.96 -11.08
C ALA A 99 -2.76 -2.18 -11.34
N PRO A 100 -3.35 -3.28 -10.83
CA PRO A 100 -4.77 -3.56 -11.03
C PRO A 100 -5.67 -2.41 -10.57
N ASP A 101 -6.75 -2.16 -11.33
CA ASP A 101 -7.70 -1.06 -11.06
C ASP A 101 -8.25 -1.03 -9.63
N ALA A 102 -8.47 -2.20 -9.04
CA ALA A 102 -8.94 -2.30 -7.65
C ALA A 102 -7.92 -1.73 -6.65
N LEU A 103 -6.62 -1.95 -6.89
CA LEU A 103 -5.55 -1.41 -6.06
C LEU A 103 -5.36 0.08 -6.29
N LEU A 104 -5.39 0.53 -7.56
CA LEU A 104 -5.33 1.95 -7.91
C LEU A 104 -6.50 2.72 -7.29
N SER A 105 -7.72 2.20 -7.40
CA SER A 105 -8.92 2.78 -6.80
C SER A 105 -8.81 2.88 -5.27
N ALA A 106 -8.20 1.89 -4.62
CA ALA A 106 -8.00 1.92 -3.18
C ALA A 106 -7.03 3.04 -2.76
N VAL A 107 -5.86 3.14 -3.40
CA VAL A 107 -4.85 4.16 -3.03
C VAL A 107 -5.27 5.57 -3.44
N ASP A 108 -5.95 5.73 -4.58
CA ASP A 108 -6.52 7.02 -4.99
C ASP A 108 -7.69 7.44 -4.09
N GLY A 109 -8.42 6.46 -3.54
CA GLY A 109 -9.44 6.65 -2.50
C GLY A 109 -8.87 6.91 -1.09
N GLY A 110 -7.55 6.98 -0.94
CA GLY A 110 -6.90 7.32 0.33
C GLY A 110 -6.49 6.14 1.20
N ALA A 111 -6.49 4.90 0.68
CA ALA A 111 -5.87 3.79 1.39
C ALA A 111 -4.36 4.07 1.54
N PRO A 112 -3.80 4.17 2.76
CA PRO A 112 -2.40 4.53 2.93
C PRO A 112 -1.50 3.46 2.30
N ALA A 113 -0.58 3.91 1.45
CA ALA A 113 0.39 3.06 0.79
C ALA A 113 1.81 3.44 1.22
N THR A 114 2.71 2.47 1.28
CA THR A 114 4.12 2.68 1.57
C THR A 114 4.99 1.72 0.76
N ILE A 115 6.31 1.84 0.90
CA ILE A 115 7.30 1.04 0.18
C ILE A 115 8.30 0.43 1.15
N ALA A 116 8.58 -0.86 0.99
CA ALA A 116 9.73 -1.52 1.58
C ALA A 116 11.01 -1.09 0.84
N LEU A 117 11.95 -0.48 1.57
CA LEU A 117 13.16 0.08 0.96
C LEU A 117 14.24 -0.96 0.67
N LYS A 118 14.12 -2.17 1.23
CA LYS A 118 14.99 -3.30 0.90
C LYS A 118 14.22 -4.35 0.10
N PRO A 119 14.89 -5.05 -0.83
CA PRO A 119 14.31 -6.23 -1.44
C PRO A 119 13.82 -7.21 -0.37
N VAL A 120 12.72 -7.90 -0.67
CA VAL A 120 12.17 -8.97 0.17
C VAL A 120 13.05 -10.20 0.00
N GLU A 121 13.52 -10.73 1.13
CA GLU A 121 14.33 -11.94 1.19
C GLU A 121 13.70 -12.88 2.23
N PRO A 122 13.42 -14.14 1.87
CA PRO A 122 12.75 -15.09 2.76
C PRO A 122 13.41 -15.17 4.15
N GLY A 123 12.60 -15.06 5.19
CA GLY A 123 13.07 -15.15 6.58
C GLY A 123 13.81 -13.92 7.08
N THR A 124 13.75 -12.80 6.34
CA THR A 124 14.35 -11.52 6.74
C THR A 124 13.27 -10.48 6.98
N SER A 125 13.06 -10.11 8.24
CA SER A 125 12.17 -8.99 8.58
C SER A 125 12.84 -7.66 8.26
N GLN A 126 12.05 -6.69 7.80
CA GLN A 126 12.51 -5.32 7.64
C GLN A 126 11.52 -4.31 8.21
N VAL A 127 12.07 -3.16 8.59
CA VAL A 127 11.30 -2.01 9.01
C VAL A 127 10.74 -1.33 7.78
N VAL A 128 9.44 -1.05 7.80
CA VAL A 128 8.75 -0.31 6.74
C VAL A 128 8.20 0.97 7.35
N LEU A 129 8.64 2.10 6.80
CA LEU A 129 8.18 3.42 7.21
C LEU A 129 6.68 3.55 6.94
N GLY A 130 5.91 4.04 7.92
CA GLY A 130 4.45 4.10 7.81
C GLY A 130 3.75 2.73 7.76
N GLY A 131 4.47 1.62 7.92
CA GLY A 131 3.93 0.27 7.82
C GLY A 131 2.82 -0.06 8.82
N SER A 132 2.77 0.62 9.98
CA SER A 132 1.70 0.43 10.98
C SER A 132 0.35 1.00 10.56
N SER A 133 0.35 1.97 9.63
CA SER A 133 -0.85 2.61 9.09
C SER A 133 -1.11 2.22 7.64
N ALA A 134 -0.17 1.54 7.00
CA ALA A 134 -0.25 1.15 5.60
C ALA A 134 -1.31 0.06 5.40
N HIS A 135 -2.18 0.30 4.43
CA HIS A 135 -3.03 -0.72 3.84
C HIS A 135 -2.31 -1.49 2.73
N VAL A 136 -1.43 -0.80 2.02
CA VAL A 136 -0.63 -1.36 0.91
C VAL A 136 0.85 -1.18 1.20
N VAL A 137 1.63 -2.25 1.10
CA VAL A 137 3.10 -2.18 1.10
C VAL A 137 3.60 -2.66 -0.25
N VAL A 138 4.20 -1.76 -1.01
CA VAL A 138 4.90 -2.10 -2.25
C VAL A 138 6.31 -2.56 -1.90
N ALA A 139 6.74 -3.68 -2.45
CA ALA A 139 8.08 -4.21 -2.22
C ALA A 139 8.68 -4.76 -3.52
N LEU A 140 9.99 -4.97 -3.49
CA LEU A 140 10.72 -5.60 -4.58
C LEU A 140 11.08 -7.03 -4.17
N GLU A 141 10.62 -8.04 -4.91
CA GLU A 141 11.07 -9.43 -4.76
C GLU A 141 11.84 -9.82 -6.02
N GLY A 142 13.14 -10.05 -5.87
CA GLY A 142 14.03 -10.22 -7.02
C GLY A 142 14.00 -8.99 -7.95
N ASN A 143 13.29 -9.10 -9.08
CA ASN A 143 13.12 -8.03 -10.06
C ASN A 143 11.63 -7.69 -10.31
N GLU A 144 10.74 -8.16 -9.44
CA GLU A 144 9.29 -7.96 -9.55
C GLU A 144 8.80 -7.02 -8.44
N LEU A 145 7.92 -6.10 -8.81
CA LEU A 145 7.21 -5.27 -7.86
C LEU A 145 5.98 -6.04 -7.37
N ILE A 146 5.93 -6.26 -6.07
CA ILE A 146 4.82 -6.93 -5.40
C ILE A 146 4.10 -5.93 -4.50
N ALA A 147 2.78 -6.02 -4.44
CA ALA A 147 1.95 -5.23 -3.54
C ALA A 147 1.31 -6.16 -2.52
N PHE A 148 1.70 -6.01 -1.26
CA PHE A 148 1.05 -6.68 -0.15
C PHE A 148 -0.15 -5.86 0.33
N THR A 149 -1.27 -6.53 0.56
CA THR A 149 -2.49 -5.96 1.16
C THR A 149 -2.93 -6.83 2.34
N GLY A 150 -3.75 -6.27 3.23
CA GLY A 150 -4.27 -7.02 4.38
C GLY A 150 -3.19 -7.46 5.38
N LEU A 151 -2.06 -6.74 5.43
CA LEU A 151 -0.94 -7.05 6.31
C LEU A 151 -1.30 -6.84 7.78
N GLY A 152 -0.89 -7.78 8.63
CA GLY A 152 -0.79 -7.58 10.07
C GLY A 152 0.59 -7.04 10.42
N ALA A 153 0.70 -5.75 10.78
CA ALA A 153 1.97 -5.18 11.23
C ALA A 153 2.23 -5.52 12.70
N ALA A 154 3.43 -6.03 13.01
CA ALA A 154 3.90 -6.11 14.38
C ALA A 154 4.34 -4.71 14.83
N ARG A 155 3.61 -4.14 15.80
CA ARG A 155 3.88 -2.78 16.28
C ARG A 155 5.01 -2.80 17.31
N VAL A 156 6.14 -2.19 16.98
CA VAL A 156 7.15 -1.76 17.96
C VAL A 156 6.84 -0.30 18.30
N PRO A 157 6.89 0.15 19.57
CA PRO A 157 6.70 1.56 19.88
C PRO A 157 7.67 2.44 19.07
N GLY A 158 7.13 3.33 18.23
CA GLY A 158 7.90 4.20 17.33
C GLY A 158 8.40 3.55 16.03
N LEU A 159 8.10 2.28 15.76
CA LEU A 159 8.55 1.59 14.55
C LEU A 159 7.60 0.44 14.14
N SER A 160 7.17 0.41 12.89
CA SER A 160 6.48 -0.76 12.34
C SER A 160 7.48 -1.69 11.66
N VAL A 161 7.52 -2.93 12.14
CA VAL A 161 8.15 -4.04 11.42
C VAL A 161 7.05 -4.73 10.64
N VAL A 162 7.24 -4.85 9.33
CA VAL A 162 6.41 -5.73 8.53
C VAL A 162 7.04 -7.09 8.67
N ASP A 163 6.39 -7.95 9.45
CA ASP A 163 6.69 -9.38 9.46
C ASP A 163 6.20 -9.97 8.14
N GLU A 164 6.84 -11.02 7.65
CA GLU A 164 6.33 -11.78 6.52
C GLU A 164 4.99 -12.38 6.94
N GLY A 165 3.88 -11.69 6.62
CA GLY A 165 2.56 -12.27 6.75
C GLY A 165 2.47 -13.45 5.80
N GLU A 166 2.13 -14.63 6.30
CA GLU A 166 1.49 -15.65 5.45
C GLU A 166 0.24 -15.00 4.85
N VAL A 167 0.31 -14.64 3.57
CA VAL A 167 -0.86 -14.24 2.78
C VAL A 167 -1.69 -15.50 2.52
N GLY A 168 -2.41 -15.92 3.56
CA GLY A 168 -3.50 -16.89 3.47
C GLY A 168 -4.76 -16.18 3.01
N GLY A 169 -4.81 -15.80 1.73
CA GLY A 169 -5.99 -15.18 1.12
C GLY A 169 -5.67 -14.69 -0.28
N GLU A 170 -6.43 -15.17 -1.25
CA GLU A 170 -6.37 -14.81 -2.67
C GLU A 170 -6.17 -13.29 -2.85
N GLY A 171 -5.00 -12.82 -3.31
CA GLY A 171 -4.80 -11.37 -3.48
C GLY A 171 -3.40 -10.83 -3.82
N ALA A 172 -2.33 -11.65 -3.78
CA ALA A 172 -1.03 -11.21 -4.28
C ALA A 172 -1.06 -11.21 -5.82
N GLY A 173 -1.17 -10.02 -6.42
CA GLY A 173 -1.04 -9.82 -7.85
C GLY A 173 0.40 -9.45 -8.21
N ASP A 174 1.02 -10.26 -9.06
CA ASP A 174 2.25 -9.88 -9.77
C ASP A 174 1.94 -8.72 -10.73
N LEU A 175 2.69 -7.61 -10.60
CA LEU A 175 2.48 -6.38 -11.37
C LEU A 175 3.27 -6.37 -12.69
N ALA A 176 4.05 -7.41 -12.99
CA ALA A 176 4.87 -7.49 -14.20
C ALA A 176 4.07 -8.00 -15.42
N GLY A 177 3.12 -7.21 -15.91
CA GLY A 177 2.40 -7.57 -17.15
C GLY A 177 1.51 -6.48 -17.72
N GLY A 178 1.97 -5.80 -18.78
CA GLY A 178 1.14 -4.91 -19.59
C GLY A 178 0.02 -5.67 -20.32
N GLN A 179 -1.16 -5.06 -20.39
CA GLN A 179 -2.41 -5.62 -20.90
C GLN A 179 -2.39 -5.92 -22.41
N ASP A 180 -2.98 -7.05 -22.78
CA ASP A 180 -3.72 -7.23 -24.04
C ASP A 180 -5.17 -7.66 -23.69
N ALA A 181 -6.15 -6.90 -24.17
CA ALA A 181 -7.57 -7.28 -24.22
C ALA A 181 -7.92 -7.78 -25.64
N PRO A 182 -8.98 -8.59 -25.84
CA PRO A 182 -10.28 -7.97 -26.12
C PRO A 182 -11.52 -8.70 -25.54
N ALA A 183 -12.68 -8.07 -25.79
CA ALA A 183 -14.00 -8.29 -25.21
C ALA A 183 -14.94 -9.26 -25.97
N ASP A 184 -15.92 -9.85 -25.25
CA ASP A 184 -17.39 -9.98 -25.48
C ASP A 184 -17.95 -10.98 -24.41
N GLY A 185 -19.23 -11.17 -24.07
CA GLY A 185 -20.54 -10.63 -24.40
C GLY A 185 -21.63 -11.56 -23.84
N SER A 186 -22.57 -11.04 -23.03
CA SER A 186 -23.95 -11.52 -22.75
C SER A 186 -24.25 -12.78 -21.89
N GLY A 187 -25.32 -12.70 -21.08
CA GLY A 187 -26.12 -13.84 -20.58
C GLY A 187 -26.32 -13.90 -19.05
N GLY A 188 -27.56 -13.78 -18.56
CA GLY A 188 -27.91 -13.66 -17.14
C GLY A 188 -28.26 -14.94 -16.36
N CYS A 189 -28.66 -14.68 -15.09
CA CYS A 189 -29.36 -15.54 -14.10
C CYS A 189 -28.57 -16.63 -13.34
N GLY A 190 -28.11 -16.26 -12.13
CA GLY A 190 -28.24 -17.02 -10.86
C GLY A 190 -27.49 -18.35 -10.65
N HIS A 191 -26.91 -18.45 -9.44
CA HIS A 191 -26.45 -19.63 -8.68
C HIS A 191 -24.98 -20.07 -8.87
N ALA A 192 -24.28 -20.11 -7.72
CA ALA A 192 -23.01 -20.76 -7.41
C ALA A 192 -21.73 -20.23 -8.12
N PRO A 193 -20.58 -20.14 -7.41
CA PRO A 193 -19.34 -19.68 -8.02
C PRO A 193 -18.84 -20.74 -9.00
N THR A 194 -19.01 -20.46 -10.29
CA THR A 194 -18.43 -21.22 -11.40
C THR A 194 -16.95 -20.87 -11.48
N VAL A 195 -16.09 -21.86 -11.22
CA VAL A 195 -14.65 -21.79 -11.48
C VAL A 195 -14.43 -21.77 -12.99
N VAL A 196 -13.98 -20.63 -13.53
CA VAL A 196 -13.49 -20.53 -14.90
C VAL A 196 -11.97 -20.50 -14.84
N HIS A 197 -11.33 -21.62 -15.20
CA HIS A 197 -9.89 -21.67 -15.44
C HIS A 197 -9.60 -21.33 -16.91
N PRO A 198 -8.78 -20.31 -17.21
CA PRO A 198 -7.87 -20.36 -18.33
C PRO A 198 -6.53 -20.90 -17.81
N THR A 199 -6.19 -22.12 -18.22
CA THR A 199 -4.91 -22.76 -17.92
C THR A 199 -3.78 -22.02 -18.62
N TRP A 200 -2.97 -21.26 -17.88
CA TRP A 200 -1.63 -20.88 -18.33
C TRP A 200 -0.61 -21.86 -17.74
N ARG A 201 0.14 -22.53 -18.62
CA ARG A 201 1.16 -23.54 -18.30
C ARG A 201 2.51 -22.85 -18.27
N CYS A 202 3.15 -22.78 -17.10
CA CYS A 202 4.57 -22.45 -16.98
C CYS A 202 5.43 -23.67 -17.35
N PRO A 203 6.37 -23.58 -18.32
CA PRO A 203 7.23 -24.70 -18.73
C PRO A 203 8.56 -24.70 -17.97
N ALA A 204 8.55 -25.25 -16.76
CA ALA A 204 9.66 -25.86 -15.99
C ALA A 204 9.33 -25.68 -14.49
N GLY A 205 9.30 -26.65 -13.59
CA GLY A 205 9.90 -27.97 -13.60
C GLY A 205 10.47 -28.37 -12.23
N ARG A 206 9.81 -28.10 -11.09
CA ARG A 206 9.64 -29.03 -9.94
C ARG A 206 8.98 -28.39 -8.69
N ARG A 207 8.21 -29.25 -8.00
CA ARG A 207 7.24 -29.06 -6.89
C ARG A 207 7.94 -29.33 -5.53
N ARG A 208 7.45 -28.95 -4.33
CA ARG A 208 6.25 -29.48 -3.65
C ARG A 208 5.94 -28.72 -2.35
N ARG A 209 4.63 -28.56 -2.09
CA ARG A 209 4.00 -28.29 -0.78
C ARG A 209 4.22 -29.46 0.19
N ILE A 210 4.49 -29.13 1.45
CA ILE A 210 4.11 -29.94 2.61
C ILE A 210 3.54 -28.97 3.64
N ILE A 211 2.23 -28.99 3.88
CA ILE A 211 1.61 -28.39 5.06
C ILE A 211 0.78 -29.48 5.73
N ARG A 212 1.20 -29.90 6.92
CA ARG A 212 0.35 -30.60 7.89
C ARG A 212 -0.38 -29.51 8.71
N PRO A 213 -1.66 -29.68 9.05
CA PRO A 213 -2.34 -28.73 9.91
C PRO A 213 -1.85 -28.90 11.36
N VAL A 214 -1.38 -27.83 11.98
CA VAL A 214 -1.21 -27.76 13.44
C VAL A 214 -2.52 -27.23 14.01
N GLY A 215 -3.38 -28.15 14.46
CA GLY A 215 -4.48 -27.80 15.36
C GLY A 215 -3.96 -27.53 16.79
N PRO A 216 -4.73 -26.85 17.65
CA PRO A 216 -4.29 -26.51 18.99
C PRO A 216 -4.19 -27.79 19.84
N THR A 217 -3.00 -28.05 20.39
CA THR A 217 -2.78 -29.13 21.35
C THR A 217 -2.84 -28.56 22.77
N CYS A 218 -3.87 -28.96 23.52
CA CYS A 218 -3.86 -28.88 24.97
C CYS A 218 -4.41 -30.20 25.56
N HIS A 219 -3.49 -30.91 26.20
CA HIS A 219 -3.57 -32.00 27.17
C HIS A 219 -4.21 -33.36 26.83
N ASP A 220 -3.27 -34.30 26.65
CA ASP A 220 -3.33 -35.73 26.93
C ASP A 220 -3.77 -36.04 28.37
N THR A 221 -4.77 -36.90 28.54
CA THR A 221 -4.82 -37.84 29.66
C THR A 221 -5.39 -39.16 29.18
N ALA A 222 -4.50 -40.03 28.72
CA ALA A 222 -4.79 -41.45 28.49
C ALA A 222 -5.41 -42.15 29.71
N ARG A 223 -6.46 -42.95 29.49
CA ARG A 223 -6.58 -44.29 30.09
C ARG A 223 -7.45 -45.22 29.23
N ARG A 224 -6.84 -46.35 28.87
CA ARG A 224 -7.45 -47.55 28.27
C ARG A 224 -8.20 -48.36 29.33
N MET A 225 -9.25 -49.08 28.93
CA MET A 225 -9.58 -50.49 29.27
C MET A 225 -10.99 -50.79 28.68
N THR A 226 -11.12 -51.63 27.65
CA THR A 226 -11.28 -53.10 27.67
C THR A 226 -12.65 -53.56 28.21
N THR A 227 -13.49 -54.04 27.28
CA THR A 227 -14.46 -55.15 27.37
C THR A 227 -15.46 -55.19 28.54
N LEU A 228 -16.73 -54.85 28.26
CA LEU A 228 -17.91 -55.75 28.16
C LEU A 228 -19.15 -54.92 27.79
#